data_AF-A0A5B6VDJ7-F1
#
_entry.id   AF-A0A5B6VDJ7-F1
#
_cell.length_a   1.000
_cell.length_b   1.000
_cell.length_c   1.000
_cell.angle_alpha   90.00
_cell.angle_beta   90.00
_cell.angle_gamma   90.00
#
_symmetry.space_group_name_H-M   'P 1'
#
loop_
_entity.id
_entity.type
_entity.pdbx_description
1 polymer ?
#
loop_
_entity_poly.entity_id
_entity_poly.type
_entity_poly.pdbx_seq_one_letter_code
_entity_poly.pdbx_strand_id
1 'polypeptide(L)'
;MPKELSSPARMSVSFKYWDECADPEDMEAMWNHPEVRTEWTDAGETEGQRVHLSRDPDGQPYLTQTEMRAVAEIVTRRQFDKKLDPEKINWYGSIISYEDSSY
;
A
#
# COMPACT_ATOMS: atom_id res chain seq x y z
N MET A 1 5.06 39.01 -38.39
CA MET A 1 4.23 38.23 -37.44
C MET A 1 5.11 37.82 -36.27
N PRO A 2 4.87 38.32 -35.04
CA PRO A 2 5.64 37.89 -33.89
C PRO A 2 5.19 36.49 -33.45
N LYS A 3 6.18 35.65 -33.18
CA LYS A 3 6.02 34.25 -32.77
C LYS A 3 5.65 34.29 -31.28
N GLU A 4 4.44 33.86 -30.94
CA GLU A 4 4.06 33.69 -29.54
C GLU A 4 4.99 32.65 -28.91
N LEU A 5 5.82 33.10 -27.98
CA LEU A 5 6.55 32.25 -27.07
C LEU A 5 5.51 31.57 -26.19
N SER A 6 5.12 30.36 -26.59
CA SER A 6 4.35 29.44 -25.76
C SER A 6 5.04 29.34 -24.41
N SER A 7 4.39 29.89 -23.39
CA SER A 7 4.81 29.84 -22.00
C SER A 7 5.09 28.38 -21.63
N PRO A 8 6.20 28.05 -20.93
CA PRO A 8 6.39 26.68 -20.47
C PRO A 8 5.17 26.35 -19.62
N ALA A 9 4.43 25.33 -20.04
CA ALA A 9 3.37 24.76 -19.23
C ALA A 9 3.98 24.59 -17.83
N ARG A 10 3.44 25.33 -16.84
CA ARG A 10 3.77 25.08 -15.45
C ARG A 10 3.46 23.60 -15.28
N MET A 11 4.50 22.78 -15.24
CA MET A 11 4.39 21.37 -14.88
C MET A 11 3.71 21.40 -13.52
N SER A 12 2.40 21.21 -13.51
CA SER A 12 1.64 21.01 -12.30
C SER A 12 2.21 19.72 -11.75
N VAL A 13 3.20 19.83 -10.87
CA VAL A 13 3.66 18.70 -10.08
C VAL A 13 2.42 18.33 -9.27
N SER A 14 1.62 17.42 -9.80
CA SER A 14 0.44 16.93 -9.10
C SER A 14 1.00 16.23 -7.87
N PHE A 15 0.87 16.87 -6.72
CA PHE A 15 1.19 16.23 -5.46
C PHE A 15 0.25 15.05 -5.34
N LYS A 16 0.81 13.86 -5.53
CA LYS A 16 0.12 12.59 -5.38
C LYS A 16 0.27 12.19 -3.93
N TYR A 17 -0.84 11.90 -3.29
CA TYR A 17 -0.90 11.53 -1.89
C TYR A 17 -1.25 10.05 -1.77
N TRP A 18 -0.77 9.43 -0.72
CA TRP A 18 -1.15 8.07 -0.38
C TRP A 18 -2.65 7.93 -0.12
N ASP A 19 -3.26 8.93 0.54
CA ASP A 19 -4.70 8.99 0.81
C ASP A 19 -5.59 9.03 -0.44
N GLU A 20 -5.03 9.37 -1.61
CA GLU A 20 -5.77 9.34 -2.87
C GLU A 20 -5.75 7.95 -3.53
N CYS A 21 -4.83 7.08 -3.11
CA CYS A 21 -4.54 5.80 -3.74
C CYS A 21 -4.83 4.59 -2.84
N ALA A 22 -4.87 4.78 -1.52
CA ALA A 22 -5.08 3.74 -0.52
C ALA A 22 -6.37 3.98 0.27
N ASP A 23 -7.04 2.88 0.63
CA ASP A 23 -8.19 2.92 1.55
C ASP A 23 -7.71 3.33 2.97
N PRO A 24 -8.58 3.91 3.81
CA PRO A 24 -8.22 4.29 5.19
C PRO A 24 -7.66 3.13 6.04
N GLU A 25 -8.19 1.92 5.86
CA GLU A 25 -7.69 0.70 6.51
C GLU A 25 -6.25 0.37 6.08
N ASP A 26 -5.95 0.50 4.79
CA ASP A 26 -4.62 0.23 4.27
C ASP A 26 -3.64 1.33 4.73
N MET A 27 -4.09 2.59 4.86
CA MET A 27 -3.31 3.68 5.45
C MET A 27 -2.99 3.44 6.92
N GLU A 28 -3.96 3.02 7.72
CA GLU A 28 -3.73 2.65 9.13
C GLU A 28 -2.74 1.47 9.22
N ALA A 29 -2.87 0.47 8.34
CA ALA A 29 -1.94 -0.65 8.29
C ALA A 29 -0.51 -0.22 7.91
N MET A 30 -0.35 0.75 7.00
CA MET A 30 0.95 1.35 6.66
C MET A 30 1.56 2.09 7.87
N TRP A 31 0.78 2.89 8.59
CA TRP A 31 1.24 3.58 9.82
C TRP A 31 1.58 2.62 10.96
N ASN A 32 0.93 1.46 11.01
CA ASN A 32 1.27 0.40 11.96
C ASN A 32 2.55 -0.36 11.59
N HIS A 33 3.04 -0.26 10.35
CA HIS A 33 4.30 -0.88 9.95
C HIS A 33 5.49 -0.06 10.47
N PRO A 34 6.35 -0.61 11.36
CA PRO A 34 7.33 0.18 12.10
C PRO A 34 8.39 0.83 11.21
N GLU A 35 8.82 0.15 10.15
CA GLU A 35 9.80 0.70 9.18
C GLU A 35 9.19 1.86 8.38
N VAL A 36 7.92 1.74 7.97
CA VAL A 36 7.21 2.79 7.20
C VAL A 36 6.96 4.00 8.09
N ARG A 37 6.45 3.78 9.30
CA ARG A 37 6.22 4.87 10.26
C ARG A 37 7.49 5.65 10.55
N THR A 38 8.62 4.97 10.70
CA THR A 38 9.92 5.62 10.93
C THR A 38 10.29 6.48 9.72
N GLU A 39 10.24 5.90 8.52
CA GLU A 39 10.55 6.61 7.27
C GLU A 39 9.66 7.84 7.04
N TRP A 40 8.35 7.70 7.26
CA TRP A 40 7.39 8.78 7.12
C TRP A 40 7.58 9.87 8.18
N THR A 41 7.83 9.49 9.43
CA THR A 41 8.11 10.46 10.50
C THR A 41 9.41 11.22 10.24
N ASP A 42 10.45 10.54 9.75
CA ASP A 42 11.73 11.15 9.38
C ASP A 42 11.60 12.10 8.18
N ALA A 43 10.65 11.83 7.28
CA ALA A 43 10.26 12.72 6.18
C ALA A 43 9.39 13.90 6.65
N GLY A 44 8.96 13.92 7.92
CA GLY A 44 8.11 14.97 8.49
C GLY A 44 6.61 14.77 8.28
N GLU A 45 6.19 13.59 7.84
CA GLU A 45 4.78 13.23 7.70
C GLU A 45 4.15 12.94 9.07
N THR A 46 2.85 13.15 9.19
CA THR A 46 2.11 12.96 10.44
C THR A 46 0.89 12.07 10.22
N GLU A 47 0.69 11.10 11.13
CA GLU A 47 -0.47 10.22 11.12
C GLU A 47 -1.78 11.03 11.20
N GLY A 48 -2.74 10.72 10.32
CA GLY A 48 -4.00 11.45 10.19
C GLY A 48 -3.94 12.72 9.33
N GLN A 49 -2.77 13.06 8.77
CA GLN A 49 -2.63 14.05 7.70
C GLN A 49 -2.39 13.36 6.36
N ARG A 50 -2.51 14.13 5.27
CA ARG A 50 -2.30 13.63 3.92
C ARG A 50 -0.83 13.29 3.71
N VAL A 51 -0.51 12.00 3.59
CA VAL A 51 0.87 11.53 3.46
C VAL A 51 1.33 11.69 2.02
N HIS A 52 2.47 12.36 1.82
CA HIS A 52 3.03 12.52 0.48
C HIS A 52 3.69 11.23 -0.01
N LEU A 53 3.59 10.99 -1.33
CA LEU A 53 4.43 9.99 -1.97
C LEU A 53 5.87 10.50 -2.09
N SER A 54 6.82 9.59 -1.86
CA SER A 54 8.25 9.84 -2.04
C SER A 54 8.58 10.33 -3.45
N ARG A 55 9.63 11.15 -3.58
CA ARG A 55 10.01 11.78 -4.85
C ARG A 55 11.47 11.65 -5.18
N ASP A 56 11.75 11.32 -6.43
CA ASP A 56 13.12 11.21 -6.92
C ASP A 56 13.71 12.61 -7.13
N PRO A 57 15.02 12.73 -7.41
CA PRO A 57 15.65 14.02 -7.68
C PRO A 57 15.02 14.78 -8.86
N ASP A 58 14.36 14.07 -9.78
CA ASP A 58 13.63 14.62 -10.93
C ASP A 58 12.19 15.03 -10.58
N GLY A 59 11.77 14.82 -9.32
CA GLY A 59 10.46 15.18 -8.77
C GLY A 59 9.34 14.20 -9.12
N GLN A 60 9.65 13.04 -9.70
CA GLN A 60 8.65 12.01 -9.99
C GLN A 60 8.27 11.23 -8.73
N PRO A 61 6.98 10.93 -8.54
CA PRO A 61 6.53 10.12 -7.41
C PRO A 61 6.99 8.68 -7.59
N TYR A 62 7.58 8.10 -6.54
CA TYR A 62 7.97 6.70 -6.48
C TYR A 62 7.63 6.10 -5.11
N LEU A 63 7.71 4.77 -5.02
CA LEU A 63 7.58 4.03 -3.77
C LEU A 63 8.95 3.58 -3.31
N THR A 64 9.31 3.87 -2.07
CA THR A 64 10.53 3.33 -1.47
C THR A 64 10.45 1.82 -1.36
N GLN A 65 11.59 1.17 -1.11
CA GLN A 65 11.61 -0.26 -0.85
C GLN A 65 10.75 -0.62 0.37
N THR A 66 10.82 0.20 1.42
CA THR A 66 10.04 0.05 2.66
C THR A 66 8.55 0.13 2.38
N GLU A 67 8.12 1.16 1.65
CA GLU A 67 6.73 1.36 1.27
C GLU A 67 6.21 0.21 0.39
N MET A 68 6.97 -0.19 -0.62
CA MET A 68 6.60 -1.29 -1.53
C MET A 68 6.45 -2.62 -0.77
N ARG A 69 7.35 -2.90 0.17
CA ARG A 69 7.30 -4.09 1.01
C ARG A 69 6.03 -4.10 1.86
N ALA A 70 5.73 -3.01 2.55
CA ALA A 70 4.55 -2.91 3.39
C ALA A 70 3.26 -3.07 2.57
N VAL A 71 3.16 -2.44 1.40
CA VAL A 71 2.03 -2.64 0.47
C VAL A 71 1.88 -4.11 0.10
N ALA A 72 2.97 -4.79 -0.26
CA ALA A 72 2.92 -6.21 -0.62
C ALA A 72 2.44 -7.08 0.55
N GLU A 73 2.90 -6.81 1.77
CA GLU A 73 2.48 -7.53 2.98
C GLU A 73 0.99 -7.31 3.29
N ILE A 74 0.52 -6.07 3.24
CA ILE A 74 -0.89 -5.70 3.47
C ILE A 74 -1.81 -6.35 2.44
N VAL A 75 -1.48 -6.21 1.15
CA VAL A 75 -2.28 -6.79 0.06
C VAL A 75 -2.31 -8.31 0.18
N THR A 76 -1.17 -8.94 0.45
CA THR A 76 -1.08 -10.39 0.60
C THR A 76 -1.93 -10.87 1.77
N ARG A 77 -1.81 -10.24 2.93
CA ARG A 77 -2.63 -10.55 4.11
C ARG A 77 -4.12 -10.41 3.81
N ARG A 78 -4.55 -9.28 3.22
CA ARG A 78 -5.95 -9.03 2.84
C ARG A 78 -6.48 -10.08 1.85
N GLN A 79 -5.64 -10.57 0.94
CA GLN A 79 -6.02 -11.64 0.00
C GLN A 79 -6.15 -13.00 0.69
N PHE A 80 -5.26 -13.33 1.62
CA PHE A 80 -5.35 -14.59 2.37
C PHE A 80 -6.52 -14.60 3.35
N ASP A 81 -6.73 -13.51 4.10
CA ASP A 81 -7.87 -13.40 5.03
C ASP A 81 -9.22 -13.53 4.30
N LYS A 82 -9.31 -13.05 3.05
CA LYS A 82 -10.51 -13.22 2.21
C LYS A 82 -10.67 -14.63 1.63
N LYS A 83 -9.59 -15.40 1.47
CA LYS A 83 -9.60 -16.71 0.79
C LYS A 83 -9.55 -17.89 1.76
N LEU A 84 -9.03 -17.69 2.96
CA LEU A 84 -8.95 -18.68 4.02
C LEU A 84 -10.20 -18.59 4.89
N ASP A 85 -11.29 -19.15 4.38
CA ASP A 85 -12.50 -19.36 5.18
C ASP A 85 -12.20 -20.46 6.23
N PRO A 86 -12.21 -20.14 7.54
CA PRO A 86 -11.92 -21.09 8.60
C PRO A 86 -12.89 -22.28 8.60
N GLU A 87 -14.16 -22.06 8.23
CA GLU A 87 -15.15 -23.13 8.13
C GLU A 87 -14.80 -24.09 7.00
N LYS A 88 -14.33 -23.55 5.87
CA LYS A 88 -13.91 -24.35 4.72
C LYS A 88 -12.65 -25.15 5.04
N ILE A 89 -11.68 -24.57 5.75
CA ILE A 89 -10.48 -25.27 6.21
C ILE A 89 -10.84 -26.41 7.17
N ASN A 90 -11.71 -26.14 8.14
CA ASN A 90 -12.18 -27.15 9.10
C ASN A 90 -12.98 -28.27 8.42
N TRP A 91 -13.77 -27.93 7.39
CA TRP A 91 -14.50 -28.90 6.59
C TRP A 91 -13.56 -29.83 5.82
N TYR A 92 -12.56 -29.29 5.11
CA TYR A 92 -11.54 -30.10 4.43
C TYR A 92 -10.76 -30.97 5.43
N GLY A 93 -10.36 -30.41 6.57
CA GLY A 93 -9.65 -31.16 7.61
C GLY A 93 -10.47 -32.32 8.18
N SER A 94 -11.78 -32.13 8.34
CA SER A 94 -12.69 -33.18 8.78
C SER A 94 -12.76 -34.31 7.75
N ILE A 95 -12.95 -34.00 6.46
CA ILE A 95 -13.00 -35.03 5.39
C ILE A 95 -11.74 -35.89 5.35
N ILE A 96 -10.58 -35.24 5.37
CA ILE A 96 -9.28 -35.95 5.30
C ILE A 96 -9.09 -36.84 6.54
N SER A 97 -9.52 -36.36 7.72
CA SER A 97 -9.44 -37.14 8.97
C SER A 97 -10.39 -38.34 9.00
N TYR A 98 -11.56 -38.24 8.35
CA TYR A 98 -12.50 -39.37 8.23
C TYR A 98 -11.98 -40.46 7.28
N GLU A 99 -11.31 -40.09 6.19
CA GLU A 99 -10.72 -41.07 5.25
C GLU A 99 -9.54 -41.83 5.86
N ASP A 100 -8.70 -41.18 6.69
CA ASP A 100 -7.56 -41.83 7.38
C ASP A 100 -8.01 -42.78 8.51
N SER A 101 -9.20 -42.55 9.09
CA SER A 101 -9.79 -43.42 10.11
C SER A 101 -10.54 -44.64 9.53
N SER A 102 -10.57 -44.79 8.21
CA SER A 102 -11.33 -45.84 7.50
C SER A 102 -10.50 -47.09 7.15
N TYR A 103 -9.28 -47.23 7.70
CA TYR A 103 -8.40 -48.39 7.53
C TYR A 103 -8.15 -49.14 8.83
#